data_AF-A0A2M7DT67-F1
#
_entry.id   AF-A0A2M7DT67-F1
#
_cell.length_a   1.000
_cell.length_b   1.000
_cell.length_c   1.000
_cell.angle_alpha   90.00
_cell.angle_beta   90.00
_cell.angle_gamma   90.00
#
_symmetry.space_group_name_H-M   'P 1'
#
loop_
_entity.id
_entity.type
_entity.pdbx_description
1 polymer ?
#
loop_
_entity_poly.entity_id
_entity_poly.type
_entity_poly.pdbx_seq_one_letter_code
_entity_poly.pdbx_strand_id
1 'polypeptide(L)'
;MKAVSLLKKARINPDEAVLFIKYEEAMRNLLEAKEEYCPNLEIKNMTKKNLLTLLNSYADCVSKYHPENYHQERGVFLENFKMLKKYGLTDEDYNCLDFY
;
A
#
# COMPACT_ATOMS: atom_id res chain seq x y z
N MET A 1 -11.06 -5.61 -5.95
CA MET A 1 -11.82 -4.69 -5.06
C MET A 1 -11.54 -3.26 -5.50
N LYS A 2 -12.51 -2.33 -5.54
CA LYS A 2 -12.21 -0.96 -6.02
C LYS A 2 -11.61 -0.08 -4.91
N ALA A 3 -10.53 0.64 -5.22
CA ALA A 3 -9.82 1.54 -4.30
C ALA A 3 -10.76 2.55 -3.63
N VAL A 4 -11.59 3.25 -4.41
CA VAL A 4 -12.58 4.23 -3.91
C VAL A 4 -13.53 3.62 -2.88
N SER A 5 -14.01 2.39 -3.13
CA SER A 5 -14.93 1.70 -2.22
C SER A 5 -14.26 1.39 -0.89
N LEU A 6 -12.99 0.98 -0.91
CA LEU A 6 -12.20 0.70 0.28
C LEU A 6 -11.97 1.97 1.11
N LEU A 7 -11.56 3.07 0.46
CA LEU A 7 -11.32 4.36 1.11
C LEU A 7 -12.60 4.94 1.72
N LYS A 8 -13.71 4.93 0.97
CA LYS A 8 -15.01 5.41 1.46
C LYS A 8 -15.51 4.58 2.65
N LYS A 9 -15.36 3.24 2.61
CA LYS A 9 -15.70 2.36 3.74
C LYS A 9 -14.91 2.73 5.01
N ALA A 10 -13.65 3.12 4.84
CA ALA A 10 -12.79 3.59 5.93
C ALA A 10 -13.00 5.07 6.32
N ARG A 11 -13.95 5.78 5.69
CA ARG A 11 -14.17 7.23 5.86
C ARG A 11 -12.90 8.05 5.56
N ILE A 12 -12.20 7.70 4.49
CA ILE A 12 -11.06 8.44 3.91
C ILE A 12 -11.55 9.11 2.63
N ASN A 13 -11.19 10.38 2.42
CA ASN A 13 -11.52 11.10 1.21
C ASN A 13 -10.63 10.61 0.05
N PRO A 14 -11.18 10.01 -1.02
CA PRO A 14 -10.37 9.52 -2.13
C PRO A 14 -9.67 10.63 -2.93
N ASP A 15 -10.21 11.86 -2.88
CA ASP A 15 -9.68 13.03 -3.59
C ASP A 15 -8.58 13.77 -2.82
N GLU A 16 -8.27 13.34 -1.60
CA GLU A 16 -7.15 13.88 -0.83
C GLU A 16 -5.82 13.55 -1.53
N ALA A 17 -4.88 14.49 -1.49
CA ALA A 17 -3.63 14.38 -2.24
C ALA A 17 -2.56 13.64 -1.42
N VAL A 18 -1.78 12.80 -2.11
CA VAL A 18 -0.48 12.30 -1.67
C VAL A 18 0.53 12.68 -2.75
N LEU A 19 1.46 13.58 -2.41
CA LEU A 19 2.34 14.23 -3.39
C LEU A 19 1.55 14.88 -4.55
N PHE A 20 1.73 14.34 -5.76
CA PHE A 20 1.15 14.83 -7.01
C PHE A 20 -0.06 14.00 -7.48
N ILE A 21 -0.44 12.95 -6.74
CA ILE A 21 -1.56 12.06 -7.08
C ILE A 21 -2.62 12.07 -5.97
N LYS A 22 -3.77 11.46 -6.25
CA LYS A 22 -4.86 11.29 -5.28
C LYS A 22 -4.68 10.02 -4.46
N TYR A 23 -5.26 9.97 -3.26
CA TYR A 23 -5.35 8.77 -2.44
C TYR A 23 -6.01 7.60 -3.17
N GLU A 24 -7.00 7.87 -4.03
CA GLU A 24 -7.58 6.84 -4.90
C GLU A 24 -6.53 6.15 -5.77
N GLU A 25 -5.67 6.94 -6.40
CA GLU A 25 -4.65 6.46 -7.33
C GLU A 25 -3.55 5.73 -6.59
N ALA A 26 -3.03 6.29 -5.49
CA ALA A 26 -2.05 5.60 -4.66
C ALA A 26 -2.59 4.26 -4.14
N MET A 27 -3.84 4.22 -3.68
CA MET A 27 -4.48 2.98 -3.21
C MET A 27 -4.69 1.98 -4.35
N ARG A 28 -4.99 2.44 -5.57
CA ARG A 28 -5.09 1.55 -6.74
C ARG A 28 -3.75 0.89 -7.03
N ASN A 29 -2.66 1.67 -7.09
CA ASN A 29 -1.32 1.15 -7.35
C ASN A 29 -0.91 0.13 -6.27
N LEU A 30 -1.18 0.45 -5.00
CA LEU A 30 -0.96 -0.49 -3.89
C LEU A 30 -1.77 -1.78 -4.04
N LEU A 31 -3.03 -1.71 -4.49
CA LEU A 31 -3.84 -2.91 -4.71
C LEU A 31 -3.30 -3.78 -5.86
N GLU A 32 -2.80 -3.15 -6.92
CA GLU A 32 -2.16 -3.85 -8.05
C GLU A 32 -0.87 -4.57 -7.60
N ALA A 33 0.02 -3.87 -6.90
CA ALA A 33 1.22 -4.49 -6.33
C ALA A 33 0.89 -5.60 -5.31
N LYS A 34 -0.18 -5.43 -4.53
CA LYS A 34 -0.65 -6.44 -3.59
C LYS A 34 -1.15 -7.71 -4.30
N GLU A 35 -1.73 -7.59 -5.49
CA GLU A 35 -2.16 -8.76 -6.26
C GLU A 35 -0.97 -9.57 -6.78
N GLU A 36 0.12 -8.89 -7.15
CA GLU A 36 1.35 -9.50 -7.67
C GLU A 36 2.22 -10.13 -6.55
N TYR A 37 2.52 -9.38 -5.49
CA TYR A 37 3.58 -9.74 -4.53
C TYR A 37 3.09 -10.27 -3.19
N CYS A 38 1.88 -9.92 -2.77
CA CYS A 38 1.34 -10.32 -1.47
C CYS A 38 -0.18 -10.60 -1.52
N PRO A 39 -0.61 -11.59 -2.33
CA PRO A 39 -2.02 -11.81 -2.64
C PRO A 39 -2.89 -12.07 -1.39
N ASN A 40 -2.29 -12.60 -0.32
CA ASN A 40 -2.95 -12.91 0.94
C ASN A 40 -3.12 -11.70 1.88
N LEU A 41 -2.51 -10.55 1.58
CA LEU A 41 -2.60 -9.36 2.43
C LEU A 41 -4.04 -8.81 2.49
N GLU A 42 -4.61 -8.76 3.70
CA GLU A 42 -6.00 -8.37 3.92
C GLU A 42 -6.19 -6.85 4.07
N ILE A 43 -5.79 -6.07 3.06
CA ILE A 43 -5.93 -4.58 3.06
C ILE A 43 -7.38 -4.14 3.39
N LYS A 44 -8.38 -4.91 2.94
CA LYS A 44 -9.81 -4.68 3.20
C LYS A 44 -10.21 -4.67 4.69
N ASN A 45 -9.40 -5.32 5.54
CA ASN A 45 -9.63 -5.46 6.97
C ASN A 45 -8.83 -4.41 7.79
N MET A 46 -8.06 -3.56 7.13
CA MET A 46 -7.28 -2.53 7.80
C MET A 46 -8.14 -1.44 8.42
N THR A 47 -7.66 -0.90 9.54
CA THR A 47 -8.26 0.27 10.17
C THR A 47 -7.99 1.52 9.31
N LYS A 48 -8.83 2.56 9.48
CA LYS A 48 -8.57 3.88 8.87
C LYS A 48 -7.14 4.37 9.12
N LYS A 49 -6.65 4.22 10.36
CA LYS A 49 -5.31 4.64 10.75
C LYS A 49 -4.25 3.93 9.91
N ASN A 50 -4.33 2.62 9.77
CA ASN A 50 -3.33 1.83 9.06
C ASN A 50 -3.37 2.08 7.55
N LEU A 51 -4.56 2.28 6.98
CA LEU A 51 -4.70 2.70 5.58
C LEU A 51 -4.05 4.06 5.32
N LEU A 52 -4.27 5.03 6.21
CA LEU A 52 -3.61 6.34 6.12
C LEU A 52 -2.10 6.23 6.30
N THR A 53 -1.62 5.31 7.16
CA THR A 53 -0.17 5.06 7.26
C THR A 53 0.41 4.60 5.93
N LEU A 54 -0.22 3.65 5.22
CA LEU A 54 0.24 3.21 3.90
C LEU A 54 0.24 4.35 2.87
N LEU A 55 -0.86 5.10 2.81
CA LEU A 55 -0.98 6.24 1.90
C LEU A 55 0.07 7.32 2.18
N ASN A 56 0.34 7.62 3.45
CA ASN A 56 1.34 8.62 3.80
C ASN A 56 2.78 8.14 3.49
N SER A 57 3.10 6.86 3.75
CA SER A 57 4.42 6.31 3.37
C SER A 57 4.63 6.21 1.86
N TYR A 58 3.55 6.22 1.06
CA TYR A 58 3.66 6.23 -0.39
C TYR A 58 4.44 7.45 -0.89
N ALA A 59 4.24 8.62 -0.26
CA ALA A 59 4.99 9.83 -0.58
C ALA A 59 6.51 9.63 -0.39
N ASP A 60 6.90 9.04 0.73
CA ASP A 60 8.30 8.78 1.04
C ASP A 60 8.90 7.75 0.07
N CYS A 61 8.16 6.68 -0.24
CA CYS A 61 8.63 5.63 -1.14
C CYS A 61 8.79 6.12 -2.58
N VAL A 62 7.91 7.00 -3.07
CA VAL A 62 8.05 7.63 -4.40
C VAL A 62 9.36 8.43 -4.50
N SER A 63 9.80 9.05 -3.40
CA SER A 63 11.06 9.80 -3.39
C SER A 63 12.32 8.91 -3.30
N LYS A 64 12.18 7.68 -2.77
CA LYS A 64 13.30 6.76 -2.50
C LYS A 64 13.51 5.72 -3.59
N TYR A 65 12.45 5.31 -4.28
CA TYR A 65 12.46 4.15 -5.16
C TYR A 65 12.01 4.50 -6.58
N HIS A 66 12.60 3.83 -7.56
CA HIS A 66 12.23 3.94 -8.98
C HIS A 66 10.84 3.29 -9.22
N PRO A 67 9.99 3.80 -10.13
CA PRO A 67 8.65 3.24 -10.34
C PRO A 67 8.61 1.86 -11.03
N GLU A 68 9.74 1.37 -11.56
CA GLU A 68 9.78 0.04 -12.21
C GLU A 68 9.40 -1.09 -11.25
N ASN A 69 8.71 -2.11 -11.78
CA ASN A 69 8.33 -3.33 -11.07
C ASN A 69 7.73 -3.07 -9.67
N TYR A 70 6.93 -2.02 -9.57
CA TYR A 70 6.27 -1.60 -8.34
C TYR A 70 7.23 -1.33 -7.16
N HIS A 71 8.49 -0.91 -7.37
CA HIS A 71 9.41 -0.74 -6.22
C HIS A 71 8.91 0.31 -5.22
N GLN A 72 8.13 1.31 -5.67
CA GLN A 72 7.52 2.30 -4.80
C GLN A 72 6.45 1.66 -3.89
N GLU A 73 5.53 0.88 -4.45
CA GLU A 73 4.48 0.16 -3.73
C GLU A 73 5.05 -0.93 -2.82
N ARG A 74 6.02 -1.69 -3.32
CA ARG A 74 6.73 -2.71 -2.55
C ARG A 74 7.49 -2.08 -1.39
N GLY A 75 8.13 -0.93 -1.62
CA GLY A 75 8.73 -0.10 -0.58
C GLY A 75 7.74 0.28 0.52
N VAL A 76 6.51 0.67 0.15
CA VAL A 76 5.45 0.96 1.13
C VAL A 76 5.14 -0.26 1.99
N PHE A 77 5.06 -1.45 1.40
CA PHE A 77 4.82 -2.68 2.15
C PHE A 77 6.00 -3.02 3.07
N LEU A 78 7.25 -2.84 2.62
CA LEU A 78 8.45 -3.08 3.42
C LEU A 78 8.57 -2.11 4.60
N GLU A 79 8.39 -0.80 4.38
CA GLU A 79 8.44 0.20 5.46
C GLU A 79 7.39 -0.05 6.54
N ASN A 80 6.27 -0.69 6.16
CA ASN A 80 5.14 -0.99 7.03
C ASN A 80 5.05 -2.47 7.43
N PHE A 81 6.05 -3.28 7.12
CA PHE A 81 5.98 -4.75 7.20
C PHE A 81 5.46 -5.26 8.55
N LYS A 82 6.03 -4.74 9.66
CA LYS A 82 5.64 -5.14 11.02
C LYS A 82 4.16 -4.87 11.33
N MET A 83 3.59 -3.79 10.80
CA MET A 83 2.15 -3.51 10.90
C MET A 83 1.35 -4.49 10.04
N LEU A 84 1.84 -4.77 8.82
CA LEU A 84 1.18 -5.61 7.84
C LEU A 84 1.13 -7.10 8.20
N LYS A 85 2.04 -7.59 9.07
CA LYS A 85 1.93 -8.95 9.64
C LYS A 85 0.58 -9.20 10.34
N LYS A 86 -0.03 -8.16 10.92
CA LYS A 86 -1.37 -8.24 11.53
C LYS A 86 -2.49 -8.49 10.52
N TYR A 87 -2.20 -8.30 9.23
CA TYR A 87 -3.12 -8.42 8.11
C TYR A 87 -2.74 -9.55 7.16
N GLY A 88 -1.90 -10.48 7.59
CA GLY A 88 -1.58 -11.68 6.81
C GLY A 88 -0.27 -11.62 6.02
N LEU A 89 0.52 -10.56 6.16
CA LEU A 89 1.86 -10.54 5.56
C LEU A 89 2.81 -11.48 6.32
N THR A 90 3.53 -12.31 5.59
CA THR A 90 4.46 -13.32 6.09
C THR A 90 5.91 -12.94 5.82
N ASP A 91 6.84 -13.62 6.48
CA ASP A 91 8.28 -13.43 6.21
C ASP A 91 8.68 -13.96 4.82
N GLU A 92 7.88 -14.84 4.20
CA GLU A 92 8.05 -15.23 2.80
C GLU A 92 7.67 -14.08 1.86
N ASP A 93 6.56 -13.38 2.13
CA ASP A 93 6.16 -12.18 1.39
C ASP A 93 7.23 -11.09 1.46
N TYR A 94 7.97 -11.00 2.58
CA TYR A 94 9.09 -10.05 2.71
C TYR A 94 10.10 -10.23 1.58
N ASN A 95 10.49 -11.47 1.29
CA ASN A 95 11.49 -11.77 0.27
C ASN A 95 10.97 -11.47 -1.15
N CYS A 96 9.67 -11.65 -1.39
CA CYS A 96 9.03 -11.26 -2.65
C CYS A 96 8.96 -9.74 -2.83
N LEU A 97 8.77 -9.02 -1.72
CA LEU A 97 8.71 -7.57 -1.71
C LEU A 97 10.09 -6.94 -1.84
N ASP A 98 11.12 -7.57 -1.29
CA ASP A 98 12.49 -7.10 -1.35
C ASP A 98 13.03 -7.12 -2.79
N PHE A 99 13.71 -6.06 -3.19
CA PHE A 99 14.18 -5.82 -4.57
C PHE A 99 15.70 -5.73 -4.66
N TYR A 100 16.41 -6.39 -3.74
CA TYR A 100 17.85 -6.63 -3.79
C TYR A 100 18.23 -7.85 -4.64
#